data_AF-Q2UD29-F1
#
_entry.id   AF-Q2UD29-F1
#
_cell.length_a   1.000
_cell.length_b   1.000
_cell.length_c   1.000
_cell.angle_alpha   90.00
_cell.angle_beta   90.00
_cell.angle_gamma   90.00
#
_symmetry.space_group_name_H-M   'P 1'
#
loop_
_entity.id
_entity.type
_entity.pdbx_description
1 polymer ?
#
loop_
_entity_poly.entity_id
_entity_poly.type
_entity_poly.pdbx_seq_one_letter_code
_entity_poly.pdbx_strand_id
1 'polypeptide(L)'
;MKAYRYALYRRTRRLRLALFFVLLGWTLVEVLRIKYTLVQQSQPELVALGSEKIYITGLHWNSELILRDAWIAAVVDLANTIGRDNVFVSIQESGSWDDTKGALILLDQLLAENDIPRRILIDYTTHFDEISKPPTGQGWIETPIGTTELRRIPYLAKLRNVAMEPLYELQNEGIVYDKILFLNDVIFTTSDVQRLLSTKGGNYAATCSLDFSKPPDFYDTFALRDAEGHDMLMQSWPYFRSRASRQAMKASQPVPVSSCWNGVVAMDAAPFYQHPPLKFRGISDSLAKSHLEGSECCLIHADNPLSREKGVWLNPNSGRGCGSGKSSRAEIWNLGLFVL
;
A
#
# COMPACT_ATOMS: atom_id res chain seq x y z
N MET A 1 9.53 -46.49 43.32
CA MET A 1 9.70 -45.70 42.07
C MET A 1 8.39 -45.40 41.30
N LYS A 2 7.46 -46.35 41.10
CA LYS A 2 6.21 -46.11 40.32
C LYS A 2 5.25 -45.09 40.95
N ALA A 3 5.03 -45.13 42.27
CA ALA A 3 4.13 -44.18 42.97
C ALA A 3 4.63 -42.73 42.94
N TYR A 4 5.95 -42.52 43.07
CA TYR A 4 6.58 -41.19 42.96
C TYR A 4 6.43 -40.61 41.54
N ARG A 5 6.62 -41.44 40.50
CA ARG A 5 6.38 -41.05 39.10
C ARG A 5 4.90 -40.69 38.83
N TYR A 6 3.96 -41.42 39.44
CA TYR A 6 2.53 -41.15 39.32
C TYR A 6 2.09 -39.86 40.03
N ALA A 7 2.64 -39.58 41.23
CA ALA A 7 2.41 -38.33 41.95
C ALA A 7 3.00 -37.11 41.21
N LEU A 8 4.21 -37.26 40.64
CA LEU A 8 4.85 -36.24 39.79
C LEU A 8 4.01 -35.96 38.53
N TYR A 9 3.49 -37.01 37.89
CA TYR A 9 2.59 -36.92 36.73
C TYR A 9 1.26 -36.21 37.05
N ARG A 10 0.67 -36.49 38.22
CA ARG A 10 -0.57 -35.82 38.65
C ARG A 10 -0.35 -34.34 38.98
N ARG A 11 0.81 -34.00 39.57
CA ARG A 11 1.20 -32.61 39.87
C ARG A 11 1.48 -31.82 38.60
N THR A 12 2.20 -32.39 37.64
CA THR A 12 2.44 -31.76 36.33
C THR A 12 1.16 -31.61 35.52
N ARG A 13 0.23 -32.58 35.58
CA ARG A 13 -1.11 -32.45 34.97
C ARG A 13 -1.91 -31.29 35.57
N ARG A 14 -1.93 -31.13 36.90
CA ARG A 14 -2.61 -30.01 37.56
C ARG A 14 -1.99 -28.66 37.20
N LEU A 15 -0.65 -28.57 37.13
CA LEU A 15 0.05 -27.36 36.70
C LEU A 15 -0.26 -27.01 35.24
N ARG A 16 -0.25 -28.00 34.34
CA ARG A 16 -0.63 -27.80 32.92
C ARG A 16 -2.06 -27.32 32.77
N LEU A 17 -3.00 -27.88 33.53
CA LEU A 17 -4.40 -27.44 33.54
C LEU A 17 -4.54 -26.02 34.08
N ALA A 18 -3.86 -25.69 35.19
CA ALA A 18 -3.86 -24.33 35.73
C ALA A 18 -3.29 -23.32 34.72
N LEU A 19 -2.15 -23.63 34.08
CA LEU A 19 -1.57 -22.79 33.02
C LEU A 19 -2.53 -22.65 31.83
N PHE A 20 -3.21 -23.71 31.43
CA PHE A 20 -4.21 -23.66 30.36
C PHE A 20 -5.36 -22.70 30.70
N PHE A 21 -5.91 -22.76 31.91
CA PHE A 21 -6.98 -21.84 32.33
C PHE A 21 -6.49 -20.39 32.50
N VAL A 22 -5.25 -20.19 32.95
CA VAL A 22 -4.64 -18.86 33.01
C VAL A 22 -4.46 -18.27 31.61
N LEU A 23 -3.96 -19.06 30.65
CA LEU A 23 -3.83 -18.64 29.26
C LEU A 23 -5.20 -18.35 28.63
N LEU A 24 -6.19 -19.21 28.85
CA LEU A 24 -7.55 -19.02 28.37
C LEU A 24 -8.17 -17.74 28.94
N GLY A 25 -8.03 -17.52 30.25
CA GLY A 25 -8.51 -16.31 30.92
C GLY A 25 -7.81 -15.05 30.40
N TRP A 26 -6.49 -15.10 30.20
CA TRP A 26 -5.73 -14.01 29.61
C TRP A 26 -6.17 -13.68 28.18
N THR A 27 -6.32 -14.69 27.32
CA THR A 27 -6.81 -14.52 25.95
C THR A 27 -8.22 -13.93 25.92
N LEU A 28 -9.12 -14.39 26.81
CA LEU A 28 -10.46 -13.83 26.91
C LEU A 28 -10.43 -12.34 27.29
N VAL A 29 -9.64 -11.98 28.30
CA VAL A 29 -9.47 -10.59 28.73
C VAL A 29 -8.87 -9.74 27.60
N GLU A 30 -7.89 -10.25 26.87
CA GLU A 30 -7.28 -9.55 25.74
C GLU A 30 -8.28 -9.32 24.61
N VAL A 31 -9.06 -10.33 24.22
CA VAL A 31 -10.10 -10.22 23.18
C VAL A 31 -11.19 -9.24 23.61
N LEU A 32 -11.66 -9.30 24.85
CA LEU A 32 -12.65 -8.36 25.37
C LEU A 32 -12.12 -6.92 25.37
N ARG A 33 -10.85 -6.73 25.73
CA ARG A 33 -10.19 -5.42 25.67
C ARG A 33 -10.09 -4.89 24.25
N ILE A 34 -9.69 -5.72 23.28
CA ILE A 34 -9.61 -5.31 21.87
C ILE A 34 -11.01 -4.96 21.34
N LYS A 35 -12.02 -5.79 21.61
CA LYS A 35 -13.41 -5.48 21.22
C LYS A 35 -13.90 -4.19 21.85
N TYR A 36 -13.62 -3.98 23.13
CA TYR A 36 -13.98 -2.74 23.82
C TYR A 36 -13.32 -1.53 23.17
N THR A 37 -12.02 -1.60 22.87
CA THR A 37 -11.30 -0.52 22.18
C THR A 37 -11.88 -0.24 20.78
N LEU A 38 -12.19 -1.28 20.00
CA LEU A 38 -12.78 -1.12 18.66
C LEU A 38 -14.17 -0.47 18.70
N VAL A 39 -14.97 -0.77 19.73
CA VAL A 39 -16.30 -0.17 19.93
C VAL A 39 -16.21 1.26 20.46
N GLN A 40 -15.30 1.50 21.40
CA GLN A 40 -15.08 2.80 22.03
C GLN A 40 -14.23 3.75 21.20
N GLN A 41 -13.74 3.30 20.05
CA GLN A 41 -13.01 4.16 19.14
C GLN A 41 -13.94 5.30 18.71
N SER A 42 -13.73 6.47 19.32
CA SER A 42 -14.37 7.71 18.92
C SER A 42 -14.12 7.90 17.43
N GLN A 43 -15.14 8.29 16.67
CA GLN A 43 -14.97 8.72 15.29
C GLN A 43 -13.80 9.72 15.28
N PRO A 44 -12.67 9.43 14.61
CA PRO A 44 -11.57 10.37 14.56
C PRO A 44 -12.10 11.67 13.96
N GLU A 45 -11.56 12.81 14.40
CA GLU A 45 -11.84 14.09 13.76
C GLU A 45 -11.39 13.97 12.29
N LEU A 46 -12.37 13.88 11.40
CA LEU A 46 -12.11 13.69 9.99
C LEU A 46 -11.71 15.02 9.40
N VAL A 47 -10.58 15.05 8.70
CA VAL A 47 -10.20 16.17 7.86
C VAL A 47 -11.29 16.33 6.80
N ALA A 48 -11.72 17.58 6.59
CA ALA A 48 -12.68 17.90 5.55
C ALA A 48 -12.05 17.68 4.18
N LEU A 49 -12.69 16.89 3.32
CA LEU A 49 -12.25 16.77 1.93
C LEU A 49 -12.49 18.11 1.22
N GLY A 50 -11.52 18.57 0.44
CA GLY A 50 -11.54 19.85 -0.27
C GLY A 50 -10.86 21.03 0.43
N SER A 51 -10.31 20.85 1.64
CA SER A 51 -9.44 21.87 2.26
C SER A 51 -8.00 21.83 1.73
N GLU A 52 -7.57 20.67 1.25
CA GLU A 52 -6.25 20.41 0.66
C GLU A 52 -6.40 20.01 -0.80
N LYS A 53 -5.42 20.36 -1.62
CA LYS A 53 -5.32 19.91 -3.01
C LYS A 53 -4.68 18.53 -3.06
N ILE A 54 -5.37 17.57 -3.68
CA ILE A 54 -4.97 16.16 -3.72
C ILE A 54 -4.66 15.74 -5.15
N TYR A 55 -3.43 15.28 -5.38
CA TYR A 55 -3.00 14.65 -6.62
C TYR A 55 -3.23 13.14 -6.52
N ILE A 56 -4.24 12.62 -7.22
CA ILE A 56 -4.55 11.19 -7.26
C ILE A 56 -3.74 10.56 -8.39
N THR A 57 -3.07 9.45 -8.11
CA THR A 57 -2.31 8.71 -9.12
C THR A 57 -2.33 7.20 -8.91
N GLY A 58 -2.03 6.44 -9.95
CA GLY A 58 -2.10 4.98 -9.91
C GLY A 58 -1.43 4.33 -11.11
N LEU A 59 -1.03 3.06 -10.92
CA LEU A 59 -0.54 2.19 -11.98
C LEU A 59 -1.49 1.01 -12.13
N HIS A 60 -1.92 0.70 -13.35
CA HIS A 60 -2.78 -0.45 -13.62
C HIS A 60 -2.17 -1.39 -14.67
N TRP A 61 -2.28 -2.69 -14.38
CA TRP A 61 -1.91 -3.78 -15.25
C TRP A 61 -2.85 -4.96 -15.00
N ASN A 62 -3.52 -5.46 -16.04
CA ASN A 62 -4.49 -6.56 -15.94
C ASN A 62 -5.53 -6.36 -14.82
N SER A 63 -6.10 -5.16 -14.76
CA SER A 63 -7.02 -4.71 -13.71
C SER A 63 -8.45 -4.54 -14.21
N GLU A 64 -8.82 -5.04 -15.39
CA GLU A 64 -10.09 -4.72 -16.04
C GLU A 64 -11.30 -4.97 -15.12
N LEU A 65 -11.37 -6.17 -14.53
CA LEU A 65 -12.52 -6.59 -13.74
C LEU A 65 -12.77 -5.64 -12.56
N ILE A 66 -11.75 -5.38 -11.76
CA ILE A 66 -11.89 -4.52 -10.57
C ILE A 66 -12.09 -3.05 -10.94
N LEU A 67 -11.48 -2.59 -12.04
CA LEU A 67 -11.71 -1.25 -12.58
C LEU A 67 -13.18 -1.03 -12.88
N ARG A 68 -13.78 -1.97 -13.64
CA ARG A 68 -15.18 -1.89 -14.06
C ARG A 68 -16.16 -2.14 -12.91
N ASP A 69 -15.86 -3.08 -12.02
CA ASP A 69 -16.80 -3.49 -10.97
C ASP A 69 -16.93 -2.47 -9.83
N ALA A 70 -15.85 -1.79 -9.46
CA ALA A 70 -15.86 -0.93 -8.27
C ALA A 70 -14.94 0.30 -8.34
N TRP A 71 -13.71 0.13 -8.85
CA TRP A 71 -12.66 1.14 -8.65
C TRP A 71 -12.94 2.45 -9.39
N ILE A 72 -13.40 2.40 -10.65
CA ILE A 72 -13.66 3.60 -11.46
C ILE A 72 -14.73 4.47 -10.79
N ALA A 73 -15.84 3.85 -10.38
CA ALA A 73 -16.91 4.56 -9.68
C ALA A 73 -16.39 5.20 -8.38
N ALA A 74 -15.59 4.48 -7.60
CA ALA A 74 -15.01 4.99 -6.36
C ALA A 74 -14.06 6.18 -6.59
N VAL A 75 -13.27 6.18 -7.66
CA VAL A 75 -12.38 7.31 -8.01
C VAL A 75 -13.18 8.54 -8.43
N VAL A 76 -14.21 8.37 -9.25
CA VAL A 76 -15.08 9.47 -9.67
C VAL A 76 -15.80 10.07 -8.46
N ASP A 77 -16.37 9.23 -7.58
CA ASP A 77 -17.03 9.68 -6.34
C ASP A 77 -16.06 10.42 -5.42
N LEU A 78 -14.84 9.91 -5.25
CA LEU A 78 -13.80 10.55 -4.44
C LEU A 78 -13.40 11.91 -5.01
N ALA A 79 -13.11 11.98 -6.31
CA ALA A 79 -12.69 13.21 -6.97
C ALA A 79 -13.78 14.29 -6.91
N ASN A 80 -15.04 13.92 -7.13
CA ASN A 80 -16.19 14.81 -6.96
C ASN A 80 -16.34 15.28 -5.50
N THR A 81 -16.08 14.42 -4.52
CA THR A 81 -16.17 14.78 -3.10
C THR A 81 -15.04 15.72 -2.66
N ILE A 82 -13.82 15.56 -3.20
CA ILE A 82 -12.70 16.49 -2.97
C ILE A 82 -13.00 17.85 -3.64
N GLY A 83 -13.64 17.81 -4.80
CA GLY A 83 -13.98 18.98 -5.60
C GLY A 83 -12.98 19.21 -6.73
N ARG A 84 -13.49 19.49 -7.93
CA ARG A 84 -12.71 19.62 -9.18
C ARG A 84 -11.55 20.63 -9.13
N ASP A 85 -11.66 21.68 -8.31
CA ASP A 85 -10.61 22.72 -8.17
C ASP A 85 -9.45 22.29 -7.27
N ASN A 86 -9.64 21.18 -6.53
CA ASN A 86 -8.72 20.64 -5.54
C ASN A 86 -8.24 19.23 -5.87
N VAL A 87 -8.53 18.71 -7.06
CA VAL A 87 -8.14 17.34 -7.44
C VAL A 87 -7.57 17.30 -8.85
N PHE A 88 -6.57 16.44 -9.04
CA PHE A 88 -6.09 16.02 -10.35
C PHE A 88 -5.87 14.51 -10.35
N VAL A 89 -6.23 13.84 -11.45
CA VAL A 89 -6.12 12.39 -11.58
C VAL A 89 -5.09 12.01 -12.65
N SER A 90 -4.01 11.33 -12.27
CA SER A 90 -2.95 10.87 -13.19
C SER A 90 -2.76 9.36 -13.15
N ILE A 91 -3.20 8.66 -14.19
CA ILE A 91 -3.14 7.19 -14.24
C ILE A 91 -2.24 6.74 -15.38
N GLN A 92 -1.38 5.76 -15.09
CA GLN A 92 -0.54 5.10 -16.08
C GLN A 92 -0.94 3.63 -16.22
N GLU A 93 -1.27 3.24 -17.45
CA GLU A 93 -1.50 1.86 -17.85
C GLU A 93 -0.17 1.23 -18.31
N SER A 94 0.08 -0.03 -17.94
CA SER A 94 1.38 -0.68 -18.11
C SER A 94 1.34 -1.87 -19.07
N GLY A 95 0.64 -1.78 -20.20
CA GLY A 95 0.72 -2.82 -21.23
C GLY A 95 -0.04 -4.11 -20.89
N SER A 96 -1.26 -3.98 -20.36
CA SER A 96 -2.18 -5.07 -20.02
C SER A 96 -2.59 -5.91 -21.23
N TRP A 97 -2.91 -7.17 -20.95
CA TRP A 97 -3.40 -8.18 -21.91
C TRP A 97 -4.92 -8.26 -21.97
N ASP A 98 -5.61 -7.82 -20.91
CA ASP A 98 -7.07 -7.68 -20.85
C ASP A 98 -7.51 -6.29 -21.35
N ASP A 99 -8.81 -5.98 -21.26
CA ASP A 99 -9.35 -4.67 -21.66
C ASP A 99 -9.26 -3.63 -20.53
N THR A 100 -8.18 -3.66 -19.72
CA THR A 100 -7.82 -2.57 -18.79
C THR A 100 -7.75 -1.24 -19.52
N LYS A 101 -7.27 -1.24 -20.77
CA LYS A 101 -7.20 -0.04 -21.62
C LYS A 101 -8.60 0.53 -21.87
N GLY A 102 -9.57 -0.29 -22.27
CA GLY A 102 -10.96 0.13 -22.43
C GLY A 102 -11.61 0.59 -21.12
N ALA A 103 -11.28 -0.04 -19.99
CA ALA A 103 -11.74 0.42 -18.68
C ALA A 103 -11.18 1.82 -18.32
N LEU A 104 -9.91 2.10 -18.61
CA LEU A 104 -9.31 3.41 -18.36
C LEU A 104 -9.79 4.49 -19.34
N ILE A 105 -10.18 4.13 -20.57
CA ILE A 105 -10.88 5.05 -21.48
C ILE A 105 -12.24 5.45 -20.90
N LEU A 106 -12.98 4.49 -20.31
CA LEU A 106 -14.23 4.80 -19.61
C LEU A 106 -13.99 5.75 -18.42
N LEU A 107 -12.94 5.52 -17.62
CA LEU A 107 -12.55 6.43 -16.55
C LEU A 107 -12.29 7.85 -17.09
N ASP A 108 -11.54 7.96 -18.20
CA ASP A 108 -11.25 9.25 -18.82
C ASP A 108 -12.55 9.98 -19.19
N GLN A 109 -13.49 9.30 -19.84
CA GLN A 109 -14.79 9.88 -20.21
C GLN A 109 -15.58 10.35 -18.99
N LEU A 110 -15.70 9.52 -17.95
CA LEU A 110 -16.46 9.86 -16.75
C LEU A 110 -15.85 11.05 -16.00
N LEU A 111 -14.52 11.12 -15.91
CA LEU A 111 -13.85 12.28 -15.31
C LEU A 111 -14.04 13.55 -16.18
N ALA A 112 -14.15 13.40 -17.51
CA ALA A 112 -14.45 14.52 -18.43
C ALA A 112 -15.83 15.09 -18.21
N GLU A 113 -16.84 14.22 -18.10
CA GLU A 113 -18.22 14.59 -17.88
C GLU A 113 -18.42 15.34 -16.56
N ASN A 114 -17.50 15.16 -15.61
CA ASN A 114 -17.51 15.83 -14.30
C ASN A 114 -16.54 17.03 -14.22
N ASP A 115 -15.96 17.48 -15.33
CA ASP A 115 -14.97 18.56 -15.39
C ASP A 115 -13.76 18.35 -14.46
N ILE A 116 -13.33 17.10 -14.27
CA ILE A 116 -12.19 16.76 -13.42
C ILE A 116 -10.89 16.79 -14.24
N PRO A 117 -9.89 17.60 -13.85
CA PRO A 117 -8.56 17.62 -14.46
C PRO A 117 -7.86 16.27 -14.34
N ARG A 118 -7.26 15.79 -15.44
CA ARG A 118 -6.63 14.46 -15.47
C ARG A 118 -5.61 14.26 -16.58
N ARG A 119 -4.82 13.19 -16.43
CA ARG A 119 -4.01 12.59 -17.49
C ARG A 119 -4.12 11.06 -17.38
N ILE A 120 -4.65 10.41 -18.41
CA ILE A 120 -4.72 8.95 -18.50
C ILE A 120 -3.78 8.50 -19.62
N LEU A 121 -2.65 7.89 -19.25
CA LEU A 121 -1.65 7.41 -20.19
C LEU A 121 -1.87 5.92 -20.46
N ILE A 122 -2.16 5.58 -21.71
CA ILE A 122 -2.34 4.21 -22.17
C ILE A 122 -1.07 3.77 -22.91
N ASP A 123 -0.40 2.72 -22.42
CA ASP A 123 0.77 2.16 -23.08
C ASP A 123 0.37 0.94 -23.93
N TYR A 124 0.51 1.08 -25.24
CA TYR A 124 0.28 -0.01 -26.17
C TYR A 124 1.46 -0.97 -26.28
N THR A 125 2.62 -0.60 -25.72
CA THR A 125 3.75 -1.50 -25.55
C THR A 125 3.35 -2.52 -24.48
N THR A 126 3.20 -3.77 -24.89
CA THR A 126 2.82 -4.82 -23.94
C THR A 126 3.99 -5.13 -23.02
N HIS A 127 3.70 -5.74 -21.89
CA HIS A 127 4.73 -6.28 -21.02
C HIS A 127 5.68 -7.24 -21.76
N PHE A 128 5.15 -8.02 -22.70
CA PHE A 128 5.93 -8.94 -23.52
C PHE A 128 6.91 -8.18 -24.43
N ASP A 129 6.51 -7.04 -24.96
CA ASP A 129 7.36 -6.21 -25.81
C ASP A 129 8.52 -5.61 -25.01
N GLU A 130 8.29 -5.21 -23.75
CA GLU A 130 9.34 -4.68 -22.86
C GLU A 130 10.41 -5.73 -22.50
N ILE A 131 9.99 -6.95 -22.10
CA ILE A 131 10.95 -8.03 -21.79
C ILE A 131 11.67 -8.58 -23.02
N SER A 132 11.09 -8.39 -24.21
CA SER A 132 11.67 -8.84 -25.48
C SER A 132 12.69 -7.87 -26.07
N LYS A 133 12.82 -6.66 -25.49
CA LYS A 133 13.82 -5.69 -25.95
C LYS A 133 15.25 -6.20 -25.72
N PRO A 134 16.20 -5.87 -26.60
CA PRO A 134 17.60 -6.23 -26.37
C PRO A 134 18.11 -5.60 -25.07
N PRO A 135 18.84 -6.34 -24.22
CA PRO A 135 19.36 -5.81 -22.97
C PRO A 135 20.24 -4.58 -23.20
N THR A 136 19.89 -3.47 -22.56
CA THR A 136 20.61 -2.19 -22.66
C THR A 136 21.67 -2.01 -21.57
N GLY A 137 21.94 -3.07 -20.79
CA GLY A 137 22.90 -3.09 -19.69
C GLY A 137 22.36 -2.50 -18.38
N GLN A 138 21.68 -1.35 -18.42
CA GLN A 138 21.08 -0.74 -17.23
C GLN A 138 19.69 -1.31 -16.92
N GLY A 139 19.46 -1.71 -15.67
CA GLY A 139 18.19 -2.30 -15.26
C GLY A 139 17.96 -3.73 -15.75
N TRP A 140 19.00 -4.38 -16.29
CA TRP A 140 18.99 -5.80 -16.65
C TRP A 140 19.94 -6.59 -15.76
N ILE A 141 19.60 -7.84 -15.45
CA ILE A 141 20.42 -8.73 -14.63
C ILE A 141 20.59 -10.09 -15.30
N GLU A 142 21.79 -10.65 -15.22
CA GLU A 142 22.06 -12.03 -15.62
C GLU A 142 21.63 -12.97 -14.49
N THR A 143 20.73 -13.89 -14.80
CA THR A 143 20.25 -14.89 -13.85
C THR A 143 21.26 -16.04 -13.71
N PRO A 144 21.18 -16.84 -12.62
CA PRO A 144 22.00 -18.04 -12.48
C PRO A 144 21.85 -19.07 -13.62
N ILE A 145 20.82 -18.93 -14.46
CA ILE A 145 20.50 -19.83 -15.58
C ILE A 145 21.09 -19.29 -16.90
N GLY A 146 21.84 -18.18 -16.86
CA GLY A 146 22.50 -17.57 -18.01
C GLY A 146 21.57 -16.74 -18.91
N THR A 147 20.37 -16.41 -18.43
CA THR A 147 19.43 -15.51 -19.12
C THR A 147 19.59 -14.09 -18.61
N THR A 148 19.53 -13.11 -19.50
CA THR A 148 19.50 -11.69 -19.11
C THR A 148 18.06 -11.23 -19.05
N GLU A 149 17.61 -10.79 -17.89
CA GLU A 149 16.21 -10.45 -17.63
C GLU A 149 16.09 -9.01 -17.13
N LEU A 150 14.98 -8.35 -17.50
CA LEU A 150 14.71 -6.98 -17.10
C LEU A 150 14.33 -6.97 -15.61
N ARG A 151 14.93 -6.06 -14.84
CA ARG A 151 14.66 -5.92 -13.41
C ARG A 151 13.31 -5.24 -13.21
N ARG A 152 12.48 -5.86 -12.40
CA ARG A 152 11.13 -5.39 -12.10
C ARG A 152 11.08 -4.01 -11.47
N ILE A 153 11.89 -3.78 -10.44
CA ILE A 153 11.74 -2.59 -9.59
C ILE A 153 12.16 -1.30 -10.30
N PRO A 154 13.30 -1.24 -11.02
CA PRO A 154 13.62 -0.07 -11.84
C PRO A 154 12.55 0.25 -12.89
N TYR A 155 11.94 -0.78 -13.51
CA TYR A 155 10.83 -0.61 -14.44
C TYR A 155 9.60 0.03 -13.78
N LEU A 156 9.14 -0.52 -12.65
CA LEU A 156 8.02 0.05 -11.89
C LEU A 156 8.31 1.47 -11.39
N ALA A 157 9.51 1.71 -10.88
CA ALA A 157 9.93 3.04 -10.45
C ALA A 157 9.86 4.07 -11.59
N LYS A 158 10.27 3.68 -12.81
CA LYS A 158 10.13 4.53 -14.00
C LYS A 158 8.67 4.85 -14.28
N LEU A 159 7.77 3.86 -14.29
CA LEU A 159 6.35 4.08 -14.56
C LEU A 159 5.69 4.98 -13.50
N ARG A 160 6.03 4.81 -12.21
CA ARG A 160 5.55 5.71 -11.15
C ARG A 160 6.03 7.13 -11.37
N ASN A 161 7.29 7.31 -11.77
CA ASN A 161 7.81 8.64 -12.09
C ASN A 161 7.09 9.26 -13.30
N VAL A 162 6.73 8.48 -14.33
CA VAL A 162 5.92 8.95 -15.46
C VAL A 162 4.54 9.42 -14.99
N ALA A 163 3.87 8.63 -14.14
CA ALA A 163 2.58 9.02 -13.57
C ALA A 163 2.65 10.29 -12.70
N MET A 164 3.85 10.66 -12.24
CA MET A 164 4.11 11.88 -11.46
C MET A 164 4.50 13.09 -12.31
N GLU A 165 4.76 12.94 -13.62
CA GLU A 165 5.15 14.05 -14.51
C GLU A 165 4.17 15.25 -14.47
N PRO A 166 2.83 15.04 -14.53
CA PRO A 166 1.89 16.15 -14.44
C PRO A 166 2.02 16.98 -13.16
N LEU A 167 2.43 16.37 -12.03
CA LEU A 167 2.63 17.08 -10.77
C LEU A 167 3.65 18.22 -10.93
N TYR A 168 4.73 17.96 -11.66
CA TYR A 168 5.82 18.92 -11.89
C TYR A 168 5.46 19.94 -12.96
N GLU A 169 4.76 19.51 -14.01
CA GLU A 169 4.26 20.43 -15.04
C GLU A 169 3.28 21.45 -14.45
N LEU A 170 2.32 20.98 -13.66
CA LEU A 170 1.34 21.83 -12.98
C LEU A 170 2.00 22.76 -11.96
N GLN A 171 3.06 22.31 -11.28
CA GLN A 171 3.85 23.19 -10.41
C GLN A 171 4.46 24.37 -11.18
N ASN A 172 4.99 24.13 -12.38
CA ASN A 172 5.53 25.18 -13.24
C ASN A 172 4.44 26.15 -13.74
N GLU A 173 3.19 25.69 -13.80
CA GLU A 173 2.00 26.50 -14.09
C GLU A 173 1.43 27.21 -12.85
N GLY A 174 2.07 27.05 -11.68
CA GLY A 174 1.68 27.68 -10.42
C GLY A 174 0.62 26.91 -9.62
N ILE A 175 0.29 25.68 -10.02
CA ILE A 175 -0.64 24.79 -9.32
C ILE A 175 0.16 23.80 -8.47
N VAL A 176 0.03 23.92 -7.15
CA VAL A 176 0.72 23.05 -6.18
C VAL A 176 -0.32 22.19 -5.45
N TYR A 177 -0.03 20.89 -5.30
CA TYR A 177 -0.85 19.96 -4.54
C TYR A 177 -0.25 19.73 -3.15
N ASP A 178 -1.08 19.57 -2.13
CA ASP A 178 -0.63 19.38 -0.75
C ASP A 178 -0.33 17.90 -0.47
N LYS A 179 -1.13 17.00 -1.05
CA LYS A 179 -1.04 15.55 -0.85
C LYS A 179 -1.01 14.81 -2.18
N ILE A 180 -0.29 13.69 -2.19
CA ILE A 180 -0.31 12.71 -3.28
C ILE A 180 -0.99 11.46 -2.77
N LEU A 181 -2.02 10.99 -3.46
CA LEU A 181 -2.76 9.78 -3.15
C LEU A 181 -2.51 8.74 -4.24
N PHE A 182 -1.73 7.71 -3.93
CA PHE A 182 -1.58 6.55 -4.80
C PHE A 182 -2.69 5.53 -4.54
N LEU A 183 -3.37 5.13 -5.62
CA LEU A 183 -4.40 4.11 -5.65
C LEU A 183 -3.93 2.94 -6.54
N ASN A 184 -3.80 1.75 -5.94
CA ASN A 184 -3.68 0.51 -6.70
C ASN A 184 -5.08 -0.04 -7.04
N ASP A 185 -5.11 -1.23 -7.63
CA ASP A 185 -6.28 -2.07 -7.89
C ASP A 185 -6.89 -2.67 -6.61
N VAL A 186 -7.38 -1.80 -5.72
CA VAL A 186 -8.08 -2.21 -4.50
C VAL A 186 -9.49 -1.60 -4.39
N ILE A 187 -10.38 -2.29 -3.69
CA ILE A 187 -11.74 -1.79 -3.45
C ILE A 187 -11.71 -0.84 -2.25
N PHE A 188 -12.17 0.40 -2.45
CA PHE A 188 -12.24 1.41 -1.39
C PHE A 188 -13.50 2.27 -1.51
N THR A 189 -13.81 3.01 -0.45
CA THR A 189 -14.85 4.05 -0.45
C THR A 189 -14.24 5.42 -0.17
N THR A 190 -14.93 6.50 -0.53
CA THR A 190 -14.53 7.88 -0.17
C THR A 190 -14.31 8.04 1.34
N SER A 191 -15.12 7.36 2.16
CA SER A 191 -14.95 7.39 3.62
C SER A 191 -13.67 6.69 4.09
N ASP A 192 -13.24 5.62 3.42
CA ASP A 192 -11.97 4.95 3.74
C ASP A 192 -10.78 5.86 3.42
N VAL A 193 -10.80 6.53 2.27
CA VAL A 193 -9.76 7.50 1.88
C VAL A 193 -9.77 8.71 2.80
N GLN A 194 -10.94 9.24 3.17
CA GLN A 194 -11.03 10.33 4.13
C GLN A 194 -10.41 9.96 5.49
N ARG A 195 -10.69 8.76 6.00
CA ARG A 195 -10.07 8.26 7.24
C ARG A 195 -8.56 8.12 7.09
N LEU A 196 -8.09 7.64 5.93
CA LEU A 196 -6.66 7.54 5.64
C LEU A 196 -6.01 8.91 5.65
N LEU A 197 -6.57 9.89 4.93
CA LEU A 197 -6.07 11.26 4.88
C LEU A 197 -6.09 11.94 6.26
N SER A 198 -7.04 11.58 7.11
CA SER A 198 -7.18 12.07 8.48
C SER A 198 -6.23 11.41 9.49
N THR A 199 -5.40 10.44 9.06
CA THR A 199 -4.43 9.80 9.94
C THR A 199 -3.58 10.88 10.61
N LYS A 200 -3.42 10.81 11.95
CA LYS A 200 -2.66 11.81 12.72
C LYS A 200 -3.09 13.26 12.45
N GLY A 201 -4.37 13.49 12.11
CA GLY A 201 -4.91 14.81 11.79
C GLY A 201 -4.35 15.42 10.50
N GLY A 202 -3.95 14.59 9.53
CA GLY A 202 -3.30 15.04 8.28
C GLY A 202 -1.79 15.28 8.40
N ASN A 203 -1.22 15.15 9.61
CA ASN A 203 0.20 15.39 9.87
C ASN A 203 1.00 14.07 9.89
N TYR A 204 1.44 13.65 8.71
CA TYR A 204 2.32 12.50 8.47
C TYR A 204 3.21 12.77 7.26
N ALA A 205 4.28 11.99 7.12
CA ALA A 205 5.06 11.96 5.89
C ALA A 205 4.36 11.09 4.85
N ALA A 206 3.91 9.92 5.29
CA ALA A 206 3.09 9.01 4.51
C ALA A 206 2.15 8.20 5.42
N THR A 207 1.01 7.80 4.87
CA THR A 207 0.11 6.85 5.52
C THR A 207 -0.50 5.90 4.53
N CYS A 208 -0.59 4.62 4.89
CA CYS A 208 -1.13 3.58 4.03
C CYS A 208 -2.35 2.91 4.64
N SER A 209 -3.22 2.38 3.80
CA SER A 209 -4.38 1.58 4.24
C SER A 209 -3.97 0.20 4.71
N LEU A 210 -4.90 -0.57 5.27
CA LEU A 210 -4.67 -1.97 5.60
C LEU A 210 -5.37 -2.85 4.57
N ASP A 211 -4.62 -3.70 3.86
CA ASP A 211 -5.13 -4.52 2.77
C ASP A 211 -4.97 -6.03 3.02
N PHE A 212 -5.97 -6.80 2.60
CA PHE A 212 -6.07 -8.24 2.80
C PHE A 212 -6.36 -8.93 1.47
N SER A 213 -5.60 -9.98 1.15
CA SER A 213 -5.89 -10.81 -0.01
C SER A 213 -7.16 -11.62 0.23
N LYS A 214 -7.21 -12.31 1.37
CA LYS A 214 -8.38 -13.01 1.87
C LYS A 214 -8.36 -12.93 3.39
N PRO A 215 -9.21 -12.11 4.02
CA PRO A 215 -9.22 -11.98 5.47
C PRO A 215 -9.25 -13.35 6.18
N PRO A 216 -8.37 -13.59 7.17
CA PRO A 216 -7.49 -12.62 7.84
C PRO A 216 -6.08 -12.46 7.23
N ASP A 217 -5.82 -13.00 6.04
CA ASP A 217 -4.50 -13.05 5.42
C ASP A 217 -4.09 -11.69 4.84
N PHE A 218 -3.05 -11.12 5.43
CA PHE A 218 -2.51 -9.81 5.10
C PHE A 218 -1.67 -9.84 3.81
N TYR A 219 -1.86 -8.86 2.93
CA TYR A 219 -1.35 -8.91 1.54
C TYR A 219 0.02 -8.26 1.33
N ASP A 220 0.32 -7.12 1.95
CA ASP A 220 1.55 -6.38 1.67
C ASP A 220 2.77 -7.00 2.38
N THR A 221 3.39 -7.97 1.74
CA THR A 221 4.61 -8.61 2.23
C THR A 221 5.89 -7.96 1.71
N PHE A 222 5.80 -7.10 0.69
CA PHE A 222 6.95 -6.64 -0.06
C PHE A 222 7.42 -5.24 0.36
N ALA A 223 6.48 -4.31 0.56
CA ALA A 223 6.79 -2.93 0.93
C ALA A 223 6.68 -2.68 2.44
N LEU A 224 5.84 -3.44 3.15
CA LEU A 224 5.64 -3.25 4.58
C LEU A 224 6.88 -3.59 5.41
N ARG A 225 7.30 -2.64 6.24
CA ARG A 225 8.32 -2.82 7.27
C ARG A 225 7.82 -2.24 8.58
N ASP A 226 7.96 -2.98 9.67
CA ASP A 226 7.49 -2.52 10.97
C ASP A 226 8.30 -1.32 11.51
N ALA A 227 7.94 -0.80 12.69
CA ALA A 227 8.61 0.38 13.24
C ALA A 227 10.13 0.19 13.47
N GLU A 228 10.61 -1.05 13.51
CA GLU A 228 12.03 -1.41 13.68
C GLU A 228 12.67 -1.83 12.35
N GLY A 229 11.96 -1.72 11.23
CA GLY A 229 12.45 -2.07 9.89
C GLY A 229 12.33 -3.55 9.53
N HIS A 230 11.70 -4.38 10.37
CA HIS A 230 11.56 -5.80 10.06
C HIS A 230 10.49 -6.03 8.99
N ASP A 231 10.71 -7.08 8.19
CA ASP A 231 9.65 -7.69 7.38
C ASP A 231 8.44 -8.11 8.23
N MET A 232 7.31 -8.28 7.54
CA MET A 232 6.12 -8.90 8.13
C MET A 232 6.49 -10.23 8.80
N LEU A 233 6.01 -10.43 10.03
CA LEU A 233 6.27 -11.65 10.79
C LEU A 233 5.49 -12.85 10.22
N MET A 234 4.23 -12.64 9.88
CA MET A 234 3.31 -13.66 9.34
C MET A 234 2.07 -13.00 8.74
N GLN A 235 1.41 -13.70 7.81
CA GLN A 235 0.20 -13.22 7.12
C GLN A 235 -1.04 -13.21 8.02
N SER A 236 -1.08 -14.02 9.07
CA SER A 236 -2.14 -14.01 10.08
C SER A 236 -1.66 -13.29 11.34
N TRP A 237 -2.57 -12.96 12.26
CA TRP A 237 -2.17 -12.26 13.48
C TRP A 237 -1.18 -13.10 14.31
N PRO A 238 -0.04 -12.54 14.79
CA PRO A 238 0.40 -11.14 14.67
C PRO A 238 1.26 -10.79 13.44
N TYR A 239 0.90 -9.70 12.75
CA TYR A 239 1.60 -9.22 11.54
C TYR A 239 3.01 -8.64 11.78
N PHE A 240 3.26 -8.04 12.94
CA PHE A 240 4.48 -7.25 13.21
C PHE A 240 5.40 -7.90 14.25
N ARG A 241 6.73 -7.71 14.09
CA ARG A 241 7.75 -8.09 15.07
C ARG A 241 7.94 -7.02 16.14
N SER A 242 7.84 -5.75 15.76
CA SER A 242 7.94 -4.62 16.67
C SER A 242 6.78 -4.61 17.66
N ARG A 243 7.12 -4.37 18.94
CA ARG A 243 6.12 -4.20 20.00
C ARG A 243 5.27 -2.97 19.75
N ALA A 244 5.85 -1.87 19.27
CA ALA A 244 5.14 -0.61 19.03
C ALA A 244 4.05 -0.80 17.97
N SER A 245 4.40 -1.39 16.83
CA SER A 245 3.46 -1.65 15.74
C SER A 245 2.34 -2.62 16.18
N ARG A 246 2.67 -3.70 16.90
CA ARG A 246 1.66 -4.64 17.44
C ARG A 246 0.70 -3.98 18.42
N GLN A 247 1.20 -3.14 19.32
CA GLN A 247 0.37 -2.49 20.34
C GLN A 247 -0.60 -1.50 19.69
N ALA A 248 -0.12 -0.69 18.74
CA ALA A 248 -0.95 0.23 17.98
C ALA A 248 -2.03 -0.51 17.18
N MET A 249 -1.68 -1.62 16.52
CA MET A 249 -2.62 -2.46 15.77
C MET A 249 -3.72 -3.03 16.68
N LYS A 250 -3.35 -3.58 17.85
CA LYS A 250 -4.34 -4.07 18.84
C LYS A 250 -5.25 -2.96 19.38
N ALA A 251 -4.76 -1.72 19.39
CA ALA A 251 -5.51 -0.56 19.85
C ALA A 251 -6.31 0.14 18.72
N SER A 252 -6.28 -0.39 17.49
CA SER A 252 -6.86 0.26 16.30
C SER A 252 -6.38 1.70 16.06
N GLN A 253 -5.14 1.98 16.48
CA GLN A 253 -4.51 3.30 16.32
C GLN A 253 -3.59 3.32 15.10
N PRO A 254 -3.24 4.50 14.56
CA PRO A 254 -2.20 4.62 13.54
C PRO A 254 -0.94 3.87 13.96
N VAL A 255 -0.55 2.89 13.14
CA VAL A 255 0.51 1.94 13.43
C VAL A 255 1.83 2.49 12.89
N PRO A 256 2.84 2.73 13.73
CA PRO A 256 4.14 3.17 13.25
C PRO A 256 4.80 2.06 12.45
N VAL A 257 5.33 2.43 11.29
CA VAL A 257 6.03 1.55 10.34
C VAL A 257 7.19 2.33 9.74
N SER A 258 8.22 1.65 9.20
CA SER A 258 9.26 2.35 8.45
C SER A 258 8.92 2.47 6.95
N SER A 259 8.02 1.62 6.45
CA SER A 259 7.49 1.70 5.09
C SER A 259 6.19 0.92 4.96
N CYS A 260 5.32 1.32 4.03
CA CYS A 260 4.09 0.62 3.66
C CYS A 260 3.63 1.03 2.25
N TRP A 261 2.75 0.24 1.63
CA TRP A 261 2.04 0.65 0.41
C TRP A 261 0.57 0.22 0.47
N ASN A 262 0.34 -1.07 0.75
CA ASN A 262 -0.94 -1.67 1.13
C ASN A 262 -2.18 -1.22 0.33
N GLY A 263 -2.06 -1.11 -1.00
CA GLY A 263 -3.17 -0.76 -1.88
C GLY A 263 -3.44 0.74 -2.02
N VAL A 264 -3.55 1.48 -0.93
CA VAL A 264 -3.71 2.94 -0.94
C VAL A 264 -2.67 3.60 -0.03
N VAL A 265 -1.94 4.58 -0.56
CA VAL A 265 -1.00 5.39 0.22
C VAL A 265 -1.19 6.88 -0.06
N ALA A 266 -1.28 7.66 1.00
CA ALA A 266 -1.25 9.12 0.94
C ALA A 266 0.12 9.62 1.44
N MET A 267 0.72 10.55 0.71
CA MET A 267 2.01 11.17 1.04
C MET A 267 1.89 12.69 1.06
N ASP A 268 2.67 13.33 1.92
CA ASP A 268 2.91 14.77 1.84
C ASP A 268 3.64 15.07 0.52
N ALA A 269 3.14 16.04 -0.25
CA ALA A 269 3.68 16.35 -1.57
C ALA A 269 4.97 17.19 -1.51
N ALA A 270 5.24 17.89 -0.40
CA ALA A 270 6.36 18.82 -0.29
C ALA A 270 7.73 18.22 -0.67
N PRO A 271 8.09 16.99 -0.27
CA PRO A 271 9.35 16.35 -0.68
C PRO A 271 9.51 16.19 -2.19
N PHE A 272 8.42 16.00 -2.93
CA PHE A 272 8.46 15.84 -4.39
C PHE A 272 8.80 17.17 -5.08
N TYR A 273 8.58 18.31 -4.43
CA TYR A 273 8.89 19.62 -4.97
C TYR A 273 10.29 20.16 -4.59
N GLN A 274 11.08 19.38 -3.85
CA GLN A 274 12.43 19.79 -3.41
C GLN A 274 13.46 19.77 -4.55
N HIS A 275 14.69 20.22 -4.26
CA HIS A 275 15.81 20.24 -5.19
C HIS A 275 17.01 19.47 -4.60
N PRO A 276 17.32 18.25 -5.06
CA PRO A 276 16.59 17.47 -6.07
C PRO A 276 15.22 16.99 -5.55
N PRO A 277 14.23 16.76 -6.44
CA PRO A 277 12.91 16.28 -6.05
C PRO A 277 12.97 14.81 -5.62
N LEU A 278 12.12 14.44 -4.66
CA LEU A 278 11.91 13.04 -4.32
C LEU A 278 11.36 12.28 -5.55
N LYS A 279 11.97 11.13 -5.87
CA LYS A 279 11.58 10.28 -7.01
C LYS A 279 11.61 8.81 -6.62
N PHE A 280 10.81 8.00 -7.31
CA PHE A 280 10.90 6.55 -7.19
C PHE A 280 12.19 6.05 -7.84
N ARG A 281 12.83 5.07 -7.21
CA ARG A 281 14.04 4.43 -7.72
C ARG A 281 14.10 2.96 -7.33
N GLY A 282 14.84 2.18 -8.09
CA GLY A 282 15.36 0.88 -7.65
C GLY A 282 16.74 1.02 -6.98
N ILE A 283 17.29 -0.09 -6.50
CA ILE A 283 18.70 -0.12 -6.09
C ILE A 283 19.64 -0.21 -7.30
N SER A 284 20.91 0.16 -7.12
CA SER A 284 21.89 0.15 -8.20
C SER A 284 22.14 -1.26 -8.75
N ASP A 285 22.45 -1.36 -10.04
CA ASP A 285 22.76 -2.63 -10.71
C ASP A 285 23.94 -3.36 -10.05
N SER A 286 24.88 -2.64 -9.42
CA SER A 286 25.98 -3.23 -8.65
C SER A 286 25.50 -4.05 -7.44
N LEU A 287 24.45 -3.61 -6.75
CA LEU A 287 23.85 -4.33 -5.63
C LEU A 287 22.97 -5.47 -6.13
N ALA A 288 22.28 -5.26 -7.27
CA ALA A 288 21.48 -6.29 -7.93
C ALA A 288 22.33 -7.52 -8.30
N LYS A 289 23.58 -7.33 -8.74
CA LYS A 289 24.54 -8.43 -8.97
C LYS A 289 24.83 -9.28 -7.74
N SER A 290 24.56 -8.76 -6.54
CA SER A 290 24.66 -9.51 -5.27
C SER A 290 23.31 -10.10 -4.83
N HIS A 291 22.34 -10.19 -5.74
CA HIS A 291 20.96 -10.64 -5.48
C HIS A 291 20.24 -9.84 -4.39
N LEU A 292 20.55 -8.55 -4.32
CA LEU A 292 19.80 -7.60 -3.50
C LEU A 292 18.78 -6.90 -4.39
N GLU A 293 17.57 -6.72 -3.89
CA GLU A 293 16.56 -5.89 -4.53
C GLU A 293 15.76 -5.19 -3.43
N GLY A 294 15.36 -3.94 -3.69
CA GLY A 294 14.59 -3.15 -2.73
C GLY A 294 13.40 -2.52 -3.42
N SER A 295 12.19 -2.81 -2.93
CA SER A 295 10.95 -2.24 -3.48
C SER A 295 11.02 -0.71 -3.57
N GLU A 296 10.65 -0.14 -4.71
CA GLU A 296 10.51 1.30 -4.89
C GLU A 296 9.47 1.88 -3.92
N CYS A 297 8.44 1.09 -3.58
CA CYS A 297 7.42 1.43 -2.59
C CYS A 297 7.97 1.45 -1.15
N CYS A 298 9.09 0.77 -0.88
CA CYS A 298 9.82 0.87 0.38
C CYS A 298 10.84 2.01 0.36
N LEU A 299 11.60 2.13 -0.74
CA LEU A 299 12.68 3.10 -0.89
C LEU A 299 12.18 4.54 -0.87
N ILE A 300 10.97 4.81 -1.39
CA ILE A 300 10.38 6.15 -1.36
C ILE A 300 10.24 6.69 0.07
N HIS A 301 9.93 5.84 1.06
CA HIS A 301 9.83 6.23 2.46
C HIS A 301 11.20 6.46 3.09
N ALA A 302 12.19 5.65 2.72
CA ALA A 302 13.57 5.80 3.20
C ALA A 302 14.21 7.09 2.68
N ASP A 303 13.87 7.48 1.44
CA ASP A 303 14.37 8.69 0.79
C ASP A 303 13.58 9.94 1.16
N ASN A 304 12.35 9.79 1.68
CA ASN A 304 11.52 10.91 2.10
C ASN A 304 12.07 11.54 3.41
N PRO A 305 12.56 12.80 3.39
CA PRO A 305 13.11 13.44 4.57
C PRO A 305 12.07 13.61 5.69
N LEU A 306 10.78 13.78 5.34
CA LEU A 306 9.71 13.93 6.32
C LEU A 306 9.44 12.63 7.09
N SER A 307 9.85 11.46 6.61
CA SER A 307 9.63 10.19 7.31
C SER A 307 10.22 10.18 8.72
N ARG A 308 11.31 10.92 8.95
CA ARG A 308 11.93 11.05 10.29
C ARG A 308 11.18 12.03 11.20
N GLU A 309 10.55 13.04 10.63
CA GLU A 309 9.92 14.14 11.36
C GLU A 309 8.44 13.87 11.65
N LYS A 310 7.69 13.46 10.61
CA LYS A 310 6.24 13.23 10.66
C LYS A 310 5.86 11.75 10.71
N GLY A 311 6.79 10.84 10.40
CA GLY A 311 6.58 9.39 10.48
C GLY A 311 5.79 8.80 9.31
N VAL A 312 5.89 7.48 9.17
CA VAL A 312 5.08 6.67 8.26
C VAL A 312 4.10 5.83 9.08
N TRP A 313 2.82 5.85 8.69
CA TRP A 313 1.73 5.31 9.49
C TRP A 313 0.82 4.38 8.70
N LEU A 314 0.67 3.16 9.16
CA LEU A 314 -0.37 2.26 8.66
C LEU A 314 -1.67 2.54 9.42
N ASN A 315 -2.76 2.84 8.70
CA ASN A 315 -4.06 3.09 9.31
C ASN A 315 -4.96 1.84 9.24
N PRO A 316 -5.26 1.18 10.39
CA PRO A 316 -6.07 -0.03 10.41
C PRO A 316 -7.58 0.24 10.20
N ASN A 317 -8.00 1.51 10.14
CA ASN A 317 -9.40 1.93 10.04
C ASN A 317 -9.81 2.39 8.63
N SER A 318 -8.85 2.59 7.74
CA SER A 318 -9.07 2.83 6.30
C SER A 318 -8.94 1.51 5.56
N GLY A 319 -10.06 0.98 5.03
CA GLY A 319 -10.07 -0.33 4.38
C GLY A 319 -11.13 -1.30 4.92
N ARG A 320 -12.26 -0.82 5.45
CA ARG A 320 -13.36 -1.71 5.89
C ARG A 320 -14.16 -2.30 4.74
N GLY A 321 -13.64 -2.27 3.52
CA GLY A 321 -14.18 -2.91 2.32
C GLY A 321 -14.13 -4.44 2.35
N CYS A 322 -14.40 -5.08 3.49
CA CYS A 322 -14.91 -6.46 3.50
C CYS A 322 -16.40 -6.42 3.11
N GLY A 323 -16.66 -6.11 1.85
CA GLY A 323 -17.90 -6.53 1.21
C GLY A 323 -17.91 -8.05 1.19
N SER A 324 -18.90 -8.64 1.82
CA SER A 324 -19.21 -10.07 1.74
C SER A 324 -19.50 -10.45 0.28
N GLY A 325 -18.47 -10.87 -0.45
CA GLY A 325 -18.61 -11.43 -1.80
C GLY A 325 -17.56 -10.91 -2.76
N LYS A 326 -16.61 -11.78 -3.11
CA LYS A 326 -15.56 -11.63 -4.13
C LYS A 326 -14.40 -10.70 -3.73
N SER A 327 -13.42 -11.29 -3.03
CA SER A 327 -12.03 -10.87 -3.16
C SER A 327 -11.62 -11.11 -4.62
N SER A 328 -11.56 -10.03 -5.42
CA SER A 328 -10.79 -10.05 -6.66
C SER A 328 -9.32 -10.05 -6.24
N ARG A 329 -8.57 -11.05 -6.67
CA ARG A 329 -7.12 -11.10 -6.45
C ARG A 329 -6.53 -9.78 -6.94
N ALA A 330 -5.89 -9.03 -6.04
CA ALA A 330 -4.82 -8.14 -6.47
C ALA A 330 -3.74 -9.07 -7.06
N GLU A 331 -3.74 -9.22 -8.38
CA GLU A 331 -2.75 -10.02 -9.12
C GLU A 331 -1.63 -9.12 -9.69
N ILE A 332 -1.66 -7.80 -9.40
CA ILE A 332 -0.63 -6.85 -9.84
C ILE A 332 0.77 -7.22 -9.35
N TRP A 333 0.89 -7.92 -8.21
CA TRP A 333 2.20 -8.21 -7.67
C TRP A 333 2.86 -9.50 -8.18
N ASN A 334 2.16 -10.30 -9.01
CA ASN A 334 2.65 -11.56 -9.55
C ASN A 334 3.02 -11.44 -11.05
N LEU A 335 3.88 -10.47 -11.38
CA LEU A 335 4.60 -10.44 -12.66
C LEU A 335 5.57 -11.63 -12.70
N GLY A 336 5.08 -12.84 -12.96
CA GLY A 336 5.83 -14.09 -13.04
C GLY A 336 6.86 -14.16 -14.19
N LEU A 337 7.28 -13.02 -14.73
CA LEU A 337 8.18 -12.84 -15.86
C LEU A 337 9.32 -11.86 -15.59
N PHE A 338 9.38 -11.26 -14.40
CA PHE A 338 10.56 -10.51 -13.98
C PHE A 338 11.26 -11.19 -12.81
N VAL A 339 12.59 -11.25 -12.87
CA VAL A 339 13.43 -11.60 -11.71
C VAL A 339 13.34 -10.48 -10.68
N LEU A 340 13.06 -10.90 -9.43
CA LEU A 340 13.25 -10.09 -8.23
C LEU A 340 14.73 -9.97 -7.90
#